data_AF-A0A9D9ZIU2-F1
#
_entry.id   AF-A0A9D9ZIU2-F1
#
_cell.length_a   1.000
_cell.length_b   1.000
_cell.length_c   1.000
_cell.angle_alpha   90.00
_cell.angle_beta   90.00
_cell.angle_gamma   90.00
#
_symmetry.space_group_name_H-M   'P 1'
#
loop_
_entity.id
_entity.type
_entity.pdbx_description
1 polymer ?
#
loop_
_entity_poly.entity_id
_entity_poly.type
_entity_poly.pdbx_seq_one_letter_code
_entity_poly.pdbx_strand_id
1 'polypeptide(L)' 'MQNIIKKINEFSKLAKERELTEEEKKEREKYRKMYMEKFRESVRGHLESIKVVRVDEEGNPIDNDGNILEIEA' A
#
# COMPACT_ATOMS: atom_id res chain seq x y z
N MET A 1 -8.05 -7.57 7.72
CA MET A 1 -6.94 -7.86 6.78
C MET A 1 -6.43 -9.29 6.86
N GLN A 2 -6.07 -9.78 8.05
CA GLN A 2 -5.45 -11.10 8.23
C GLN A 2 -6.27 -12.25 7.62
N ASN A 3 -7.61 -12.25 7.78
CA ASN A 3 -8.48 -13.29 7.22
C ASN A 3 -8.50 -13.31 5.69
N ILE A 4 -8.44 -12.13 5.04
CA ILE A 4 -8.40 -12.02 3.56
C ILE A 4 -7.10 -12.64 3.03
N ILE A 5 -5.97 -12.30 3.66
CA ILE A 5 -4.65 -12.82 3.29
C ILE A 5 -4.58 -14.33 3.52
N LYS A 6 -5.07 -14.82 4.66
CA LYS A 6 -5.15 -16.27 4.95
C LYS A 6 -5.90 -17.01 3.84
N LYS A 7 -7.07 -16.52 3.43
CA LYS A 7 -7.87 -17.11 2.35
C LYS A 7 -7.14 -17.10 1.00
N ILE A 8 -6.51 -15.99 0.63
CA ILE A 8 -5.71 -15.91 -0.61
C ILE A 8 -4.56 -16.93 -0.58
N ASN A 9 -3.91 -17.11 0.57
CA ASN A 9 -2.82 -18.06 0.74
C ASN A 9 -3.30 -19.52 0.69
N GLU A 10 -4.46 -19.84 1.27
CA GLU A 10 -5.11 -21.15 1.15
C GLU A 10 -5.31 -21.52 -0.33
N PHE A 11 -5.96 -20.66 -1.11
CA PHE A 11 -6.14 -20.89 -2.55
C PHE A 11 -4.83 -20.97 -3.32
N SER A 12 -3.81 -20.21 -2.90
CA SER A 12 -2.50 -20.24 -3.56
C SER A 12 -1.71 -21.51 -3.25
N LYS A 13 -1.95 -22.14 -2.09
CA LYS A 13 -1.43 -23.49 -1.78
C LYS A 13 -2.16 -24.55 -2.59
N LEU A 14 -3.50 -24.52 -2.58
CA LEU A 14 -4.33 -25.44 -3.37
C LEU A 14 -3.97 -25.40 -4.86
N ALA A 15 -3.78 -24.20 -5.43
CA ALA A 15 -3.39 -24.02 -6.83
C ALA A 15 -2.01 -24.59 -7.20
N LYS A 16 -1.13 -24.85 -6.22
CA LYS A 16 0.16 -25.53 -6.44
C LYS A 16 0.01 -27.04 -6.43
N GLU A 17 -0.94 -27.57 -5.68
CA GLU A 17 -1.19 -29.00 -5.54
C GLU A 17 -2.09 -29.52 -6.66
N ARG A 18 -3.09 -28.74 -7.08
CA ARG A 18 -4.03 -29.07 -8.16
C ARG A 18 -4.58 -27.82 -8.83
N GLU A 19 -5.25 -28.01 -9.96
CA GLU A 19 -6.06 -26.93 -10.53
C GLU A 19 -7.23 -26.57 -9.60
N LEU A 20 -7.53 -25.28 -9.49
CA LEU A 20 -8.69 -24.77 -8.76
C LEU A 20 -9.97 -25.01 -9.56
N THR A 21 -11.06 -25.33 -8.86
CA THR A 21 -12.39 -25.36 -9.49
C THR A 21 -12.85 -23.94 -9.85
N GLU A 22 -13.85 -23.83 -10.71
CA GLU A 22 -14.40 -22.53 -11.10
C GLU A 22 -14.99 -21.75 -9.91
N GLU A 23 -15.56 -22.45 -8.93
CA GLU A 23 -16.06 -21.84 -7.69
C GLU A 23 -14.91 -21.30 -6.84
N GLU A 24 -13.84 -22.07 -6.67
CA GLU A 24 -12.65 -21.63 -5.94
C GLU A 24 -11.94 -20.46 -6.62
N LYS A 25 -11.90 -20.45 -7.96
CA LYS A 25 -11.38 -19.31 -8.75
C LYS A 25 -12.18 -18.04 -8.45
N LYS A 26 -13.52 -18.12 -8.45
CA LYS A 26 -14.41 -16.99 -8.13
C LYS A 26 -14.23 -16.51 -6.68
N GLU A 27 -14.15 -17.43 -5.72
CA GLU A 27 -13.90 -17.04 -4.33
C GLU A 27 -12.53 -16.38 -4.15
N ARG A 28 -11.48 -16.96 -4.74
CA ARG A 28 -10.13 -16.38 -4.73
C ARG A 28 -10.13 -14.98 -5.32
N GLU A 29 -10.82 -14.75 -6.44
CA GLU A 29 -10.94 -13.44 -7.07
C GLU A 29 -11.62 -12.43 -6.14
N LYS A 30 -12.73 -12.81 -5.49
CA LYS A 30 -13.40 -11.98 -4.49
C LYS A 30 -12.45 -11.52 -3.39
N TYR A 31 -11.67 -12.44 -2.81
CA TYR A 31 -10.68 -12.08 -1.78
C TYR A 31 -9.54 -11.21 -2.31
N ARG A 32 -9.04 -11.48 -3.51
CA ARG A 32 -7.99 -10.65 -4.15
C ARG A 32 -8.49 -9.23 -4.41
N LYS A 33 -9.74 -9.05 -4.82
CA LYS A 33 -10.35 -7.72 -5.02
C LYS A 33 -10.40 -6.94 -3.71
N MET A 34 -10.89 -7.56 -2.64
CA MET A 34 -10.94 -6.93 -1.30
C MET A 34 -9.54 -6.56 -0.79
N TYR A 35 -8.54 -7.42 -1.02
CA TYR A 35 -7.15 -7.11 -0.67
C TYR A 35 -6.62 -5.89 -1.45
N MET A 36 -6.85 -5.85 -2.77
CA MET A 36 -6.41 -4.75 -3.63
C MET A 36 -7.08 -3.42 -3.30
N GLU A 37 -8.36 -3.41 -2.97
CA GLU A 37 -9.05 -2.20 -2.52
C GLU A 37 -8.42 -1.64 -1.24
N LYS A 38 -8.19 -2.50 -0.25
CA LYS A 38 -7.56 -2.10 1.01
C LYS A 38 -6.10 -1.70 0.85
N PHE A 39 -5.38 -2.37 -0.03
CA PHE A 39 -4.00 -2.02 -0.36
C PHE A 39 -3.93 -0.61 -0.98
N ARG A 40 -4.81 -0.29 -1.94
CA ARG A 40 -4.88 1.05 -2.55
C ARG A 40 -5.22 2.14 -1.53
N GLU A 41 -6.15 1.86 -0.62
CA GLU A 41 -6.51 2.76 0.48
C GLU A 41 -5.29 3.05 1.37
N SER A 42 -4.54 2.01 1.76
CA SER A 42 -3.32 2.15 2.56
C SER A 42 -2.22 2.93 1.82
N VAL A 43 -2.01 2.67 0.53
CA VAL A 43 -1.02 3.40 -0.28
C VAL A 43 -1.42 4.86 -0.42
N ARG A 44 -2.70 5.15 -0.65
CA ARG A 44 -3.19 6.54 -0.70
C ARG A 44 -2.90 7.27 0.61
N GLY A 45 -3.23 6.68 1.75
CA GLY A 45 -2.93 7.30 3.05
C GLY A 45 -1.44 7.56 3.26
N HIS A 46 -0.58 6.65 2.79
CA HIS A 46 0.86 6.88 2.83
C HIS A 46 1.28 8.06 1.93
N LEU A 47 0.75 8.16 0.71
CA LEU A 47 1.04 9.28 -0.18
C LEU A 47 0.55 10.62 0.39
N GLU A 48 -0.62 10.64 1.03
CA GLU A 48 -1.17 11.81 1.72
C GLU A 48 -0.31 12.23 2.91
N SER A 49 0.40 11.29 3.56
CA SER A 49 1.34 11.61 4.65
C SER A 49 2.69 12.17 4.20
N ILE A 50 3.02 12.09 2.90
CA ILE A 50 4.30 12.60 2.39
C ILE A 50 4.24 14.14 2.38
N LYS A 51 5.11 14.76 3.17
CA LYS A 51 5.32 16.21 3.15
C LYS A 51 6.38 16.55 2.10
N VAL A 52 6.00 17.37 1.11
CA VAL A 52 6.95 17.96 0.16
C VAL A 52 7.53 19.23 0.79
N VAL A 53 8.85 19.28 0.91
CA VAL A 53 9.59 20.44 1.42
C VAL A 53 10.48 21.01 0.32
N ARG A 54 10.59 22.33 0.25
CA ARG A 54 11.61 23.00 -0.58
C ARG A 54 12.93 22.94 0.18
N VAL A 55 14.02 22.77 -0.56
CA VAL A 55 15.38 22.78 0.00
C VAL A 55 16.28 23.73 -0.79
N ASP A 56 17.28 24.31 -0.13
CA ASP A 56 18.37 25.06 -0.75
C ASP A 56 19.43 24.15 -1.42
N GLU A 57 20.52 24.73 -1.94
CA GLU A 57 21.63 23.99 -2.57
C GLU A 57 22.39 23.08 -1.59
N GLU A 58 22.35 23.37 -0.30
CA GLU A 58 23.00 22.59 0.76
C GLU A 58 22.07 21.50 1.32
N GLY A 59 20.79 21.50 0.92
CA GLY A 59 19.77 20.53 1.32
C GLY A 59 18.96 20.93 2.56
N ASN A 60 19.09 22.17 3.04
CA ASN A 60 18.32 22.65 4.19
C ASN A 60 16.90 23.00 3.77
N PRO A 61 15.86 22.64 4.55
CA PRO A 61 14.50 23.01 4.26
C PRO A 61 14.27 24.52 4.36
N ILE A 62 13.61 25.10 3.36
CA ILE A 62 13.35 26.55 3.25
C ILE A 62 11.86 26.87 3.11
N ASP A 63 11.48 28.08 3.50
CA ASP A 63 10.13 28.63 3.32
C ASP A 63 9.86 29.13 1.89
N ASN A 64 8.82 29.95 1.68
CA ASN A 64 8.49 30.50 0.36
C ASN A 64 9.42 31.65 -0.06
N ASP A 65 10.04 32.31 0.92
CA ASP A 65 10.87 33.50 0.76
C ASP A 65 12.37 33.16 0.74
N GLY A 66 12.70 31.88 0.93
CA GLY A 66 14.07 31.35 0.89
C GLY A 66 14.77 31.31 2.25
N ASN A 67 14.04 31.54 3.35
CA ASN A 67 14.63 31.44 4.69
C ASN A 67 14.64 29.99 5.16
N ILE A 68 15.71 29.60 5.85
CA ILE A 68 15.86 28.27 6.43
C ILE A 68 14.81 28.06 7.54
N LEU A 69 14.07 26.96 7.44
CA LEU A 69 13.14 26.52 8.47
C LEU A 69 13.90 25.77 9.56
N GLU A 70 13.88 26.28 10.79
CA GLU A 70 14.26 25.49 11.96
C GLU A 70 13.21 24.39 12.16
N ILE A 71 13.59 23.15 11.87
CA ILE A 71 12.74 21.99 12.20
C ILE A 71 13.04 21.65 13.66
N GLU A 72 12.10 21.95 14.57
CA GLU A 72 12.15 21.40 15.93
C GLU A 72 12.10 19.86 15.84
N ALA A 73 13.09 19.21 16.45
CA ALA A 73 13.30 17.76 16.40
C ALA A 73 12.27 16.95 17.20
#